data_AF-A0A933GJS7-F1
#
_entry.id   AF-A0A933GJS7-F1
#
_cell.length_a   1.000
_cell.length_b   1.000
_cell.length_c   1.000
_cell.angle_alpha   90.00
_cell.angle_beta   90.00
_cell.angle_gamma   90.00
#
_symmetry.space_group_name_H-M   'P 1'
#
loop_
_entity.id
_entity.type
_entity.pdbx_description
1 polymer ?
#
loop_
_entity_poly.entity_id
_entity_poly.type
_entity_poly.pdbx_seq_one_letter_code
_entity_poly.pdbx_strand_id
1 'polypeptide(L)'
;MPDRYSSFFALLGSFPPAAGWLEFCARDPFNGRASRFRTSPEEVGSIHRWLTHRGSYLEAFFGIARRGGGGRTLVSLPALWANVDQASLHVPREMPPPTAIVFTGRGHHLYWALRNAVEISPESVRVIERTLRGLARWVQGDPSTAEVGHLLRIPGTLNAKHQPPVSVAMILLEPSRRAPFEAFLAFADPDEGSAECESRRSPDFQPSVRRQPEEGIGRAITA
;
A
#
# COMPACT_ATOMS: atom_id res chain seq x y z
N MET A 1 11.97 -24.69 10.87
CA MET A 1 12.14 -23.22 10.79
C MET A 1 10.92 -22.67 10.06
N PRO A 2 10.18 -21.69 10.62
CA PRO A 2 9.09 -21.06 9.89
C PRO A 2 9.62 -20.43 8.60
N ASP A 3 8.81 -20.46 7.54
CA ASP A 3 9.16 -19.86 6.26
C ASP A 3 9.52 -18.38 6.44
N ARG A 4 10.57 -17.91 5.75
CA ARG A 4 11.11 -16.54 5.84
C ARG A 4 10.04 -15.46 5.63
N TYR A 5 9.01 -15.75 4.83
CA TYR A 5 7.96 -14.80 4.47
C TYR A 5 6.65 -15.05 5.21
N SER A 6 6.62 -15.97 6.20
CA SER A 6 5.41 -16.33 6.95
C SER A 6 4.72 -15.10 7.55
N SER A 7 5.47 -14.18 8.15
CA SER A 7 4.92 -12.95 8.73
C SER A 7 4.33 -12.01 7.68
N PHE A 8 4.89 -12.00 6.47
CA PHE A 8 4.34 -11.22 5.36
C PHE A 8 3.01 -11.80 4.87
N PHE A 9 2.91 -13.13 4.73
CA PHE A 9 1.64 -13.77 4.38
C PHE A 9 0.58 -13.60 5.47
N ALA A 10 0.97 -13.65 6.75
CA ALA A 10 0.07 -13.36 7.85
C ALA A 10 -0.42 -11.90 7.84
N LEU A 11 0.42 -10.94 7.46
CA LEU A 11 0.01 -9.55 7.20
C LEU A 11 -1.00 -9.47 6.05
N LEU A 12 -0.72 -10.10 4.91
CA LEU A 12 -1.66 -10.11 3.77
C LEU A 12 -3.01 -10.72 4.15
N GLY A 13 -3.02 -11.78 4.96
CA GLY A 13 -4.25 -12.41 5.49
C GLY A 13 -5.01 -11.56 6.52
N SER A 14 -4.38 -10.52 7.08
CA SER A 14 -5.08 -9.57 7.96
C SER A 14 -5.97 -8.59 7.20
N PHE A 15 -5.73 -8.41 5.91
CA PHE A 15 -6.45 -7.49 5.05
C PHE A 15 -7.83 -8.05 4.66
N PRO A 16 -8.85 -7.19 4.54
CA PRO A 16 -10.15 -7.61 4.04
C PRO A 16 -10.06 -8.02 2.56
N PRO A 17 -11.00 -8.83 2.05
CA PRO A 17 -11.16 -9.06 0.62
C PRO A 17 -11.24 -7.74 -0.15
N ALA A 18 -10.55 -7.64 -1.27
CA ALA A 18 -10.41 -6.42 -2.04
C ALA A 18 -10.26 -6.75 -3.53
N ALA A 19 -10.97 -6.03 -4.40
CA ALA A 19 -10.93 -6.26 -5.84
C ALA A 19 -9.56 -5.87 -6.44
N GLY A 20 -9.06 -6.65 -7.38
CA GLY A 20 -7.84 -6.36 -8.14
C GLY A 20 -6.60 -7.09 -7.63
N TRP A 21 -5.48 -6.81 -8.30
CA TRP A 21 -4.22 -7.53 -8.16
C TRP A 21 -3.27 -6.82 -7.20
N LEU A 22 -2.44 -7.57 -6.46
CA LEU A 22 -1.30 -7.00 -5.76
C LEU A 22 -0.22 -6.59 -6.77
N GLU A 23 0.49 -5.51 -6.49
CA GLU A 23 1.69 -5.13 -7.22
C GLU A 23 2.92 -5.39 -6.35
N PHE A 24 3.90 -6.09 -6.93
CA PHE A 24 5.21 -6.36 -6.35
C PHE A 24 6.29 -5.74 -7.23
N CYS A 25 7.33 -5.22 -6.60
CA CYS A 25 8.51 -4.71 -7.26
C CYS A 25 9.75 -5.22 -6.54
N ALA A 26 10.73 -5.76 -7.26
CA ALA A 26 12.05 -6.07 -6.71
C ALA A 26 13.11 -5.28 -7.47
N ARG A 27 14.02 -4.65 -6.73
CA ARG A 27 15.14 -3.89 -7.28
C ARG A 27 16.45 -4.62 -7.02
N ASP A 28 17.22 -4.78 -8.09
CA ASP A 28 18.61 -5.24 -8.06
C ASP A 28 19.51 -4.15 -7.47
N PRO A 29 20.12 -4.37 -6.28
CA PRO A 29 20.97 -3.36 -5.67
C PRO A 29 22.32 -3.19 -6.38
N PHE A 30 22.73 -4.15 -7.21
CA PHE A 30 24.01 -4.12 -7.91
C PHE A 30 23.94 -3.40 -9.25
N ASN A 31 22.86 -3.61 -10.02
CA ASN A 31 22.71 -3.01 -11.36
C ASN A 31 21.50 -2.06 -11.49
N GLY A 32 20.72 -1.89 -10.42
CA GLY A 32 19.57 -0.99 -10.37
C GLY A 32 18.34 -1.44 -11.14
N ARG A 33 18.36 -2.60 -11.83
CA ARG A 33 17.22 -3.09 -12.60
C ARG A 33 16.06 -3.42 -11.67
N ALA A 34 14.86 -2.97 -12.04
CA ALA A 34 13.63 -3.32 -11.36
C ALA A 34 12.89 -4.40 -12.14
N SER A 35 12.27 -5.34 -11.42
CA SER A 35 11.30 -6.29 -11.95
C SER A 35 9.96 -6.05 -11.27
N ARG A 36 8.87 -6.13 -12.03
CA ARG A 36 7.51 -6.01 -11.52
C ARG A 36 6.76 -7.32 -11.68
N PHE A 37 5.91 -7.62 -10.72
CA PHE A 37 5.06 -8.80 -10.71
C PHE A 37 3.69 -8.43 -10.15
N ARG A 38 2.63 -8.96 -10.75
CA ARG A 38 1.25 -8.74 -10.31
C ARG A 38 0.54 -10.07 -10.27
N THR A 39 -0.22 -10.31 -9.20
CA THR A 39 -0.85 -11.61 -8.92
C THR A 39 -1.94 -11.41 -7.89
N SER A 40 -2.86 -12.37 -7.80
CA SER A 40 -3.96 -12.27 -6.84
C SER A 40 -3.41 -12.58 -5.45
N PRO A 41 -3.94 -11.96 -4.38
CA PRO A 41 -3.53 -12.30 -3.00
C PRO A 41 -3.73 -13.78 -2.65
N GLU A 42 -4.65 -14.47 -3.33
CA GLU A 42 -4.91 -15.91 -3.17
C GLU A 42 -3.83 -16.79 -3.82
N GLU A 43 -3.05 -16.27 -4.78
CA GLU A 43 -1.96 -16.98 -5.44
C GLU A 43 -0.67 -17.01 -4.59
N VAL A 44 -0.81 -17.40 -3.32
CA VAL A 44 0.26 -17.45 -2.30
C VAL A 44 1.51 -18.17 -2.81
N GLY A 45 1.35 -19.28 -3.53
CA GLY A 45 2.46 -20.04 -4.09
C GLY A 45 3.26 -19.29 -5.15
N SER A 46 2.60 -18.47 -5.98
CA SER A 46 3.26 -17.63 -6.99
C SER A 46 4.04 -16.50 -6.33
N ILE A 47 3.44 -15.85 -5.31
CA ILE A 47 4.09 -14.81 -4.50
C ILE A 47 5.33 -15.38 -3.80
N HIS A 48 5.18 -16.51 -3.12
CA HIS A 48 6.27 -17.15 -2.37
C HIS A 48 7.42 -17.53 -3.29
N ARG A 49 7.11 -18.17 -4.43
CA ARG A 49 8.11 -18.53 -5.43
C ARG A 49 8.84 -17.29 -5.93
N TRP A 50 8.12 -16.22 -6.27
CA TRP A 50 8.72 -14.97 -6.73
C TRP A 50 9.64 -14.35 -5.68
N LEU A 51 9.20 -14.28 -4.41
CA LEU A 51 10.02 -13.77 -3.30
C LEU A 51 11.26 -14.64 -3.04
N THR A 52 11.15 -15.95 -3.11
CA THR A 52 12.29 -16.85 -2.90
C THR A 52 13.36 -16.67 -3.99
N HIS A 53 12.95 -16.55 -5.25
CA HIS A 53 13.86 -16.39 -6.38
C HIS A 53 14.43 -14.96 -6.51
N ARG A 54 13.74 -13.95 -5.98
CA ARG A 54 14.09 -12.54 -6.17
C ARG A 54 14.40 -11.85 -4.82
N GLY A 55 13.49 -11.88 -3.86
CA GLY A 55 13.61 -11.20 -2.57
C GLY A 55 14.62 -11.79 -1.57
N SER A 56 15.31 -12.89 -1.87
CA SER A 56 16.36 -13.45 -0.99
C SER A 56 17.66 -12.65 -1.03
N TYR A 57 17.94 -11.97 -2.16
CA TYR A 57 19.10 -11.09 -2.37
C TYR A 57 18.71 -9.70 -2.91
N LEU A 58 17.44 -9.47 -3.24
CA LEU A 58 16.92 -8.19 -3.73
C LEU A 58 16.11 -7.44 -2.67
N GLU A 59 16.08 -6.12 -2.80
CA GLU A 59 15.10 -5.28 -2.11
C GLU A 59 13.73 -5.49 -2.77
N ALA A 60 12.75 -6.02 -2.04
CA ALA A 60 11.40 -6.20 -2.58
C ALA A 60 10.35 -5.37 -1.82
N PHE A 61 9.39 -4.90 -2.59
CA PHE A 61 8.33 -3.98 -2.19
C PHE A 61 6.98 -4.48 -2.71
N PHE A 62 5.91 -4.12 -2.03
CA PHE A 62 4.54 -4.39 -2.48
C PHE A 62 3.65 -3.17 -2.29
N GLY A 63 2.66 -3.02 -3.17
CA GLY A 63 1.61 -2.01 -3.06
C GLY A 63 0.45 -2.56 -2.23
N ILE A 64 -0.04 -1.75 -1.29
CA ILE A 64 -1.23 -2.10 -0.51
C ILE A 64 -2.49 -1.96 -1.38
N ALA A 65 -2.59 -0.85 -2.11
CA ALA A 65 -3.66 -0.61 -3.05
C ALA A 65 -3.62 -1.60 -4.22
N ARG A 66 -4.79 -2.10 -4.60
CA ARG A 66 -4.95 -3.12 -5.62
C ARG A 66 -5.06 -2.50 -7.00
N ARG A 67 -4.48 -3.18 -7.99
CA ARG A 67 -4.49 -2.77 -9.39
C ARG A 67 -5.61 -3.44 -10.17
N GLY A 68 -6.31 -2.68 -11.00
CA GLY A 68 -7.29 -3.16 -11.99
C GLY A 68 -6.95 -2.66 -13.39
N GLY A 69 -7.89 -2.78 -14.33
CA GLY A 69 -7.76 -2.21 -15.68
C GLY A 69 -6.48 -2.65 -16.42
N GLY A 70 -6.17 -3.95 -16.40
CA GLY A 70 -4.92 -4.48 -16.97
C GLY A 70 -3.66 -4.09 -16.20
N GLY A 71 -3.78 -3.70 -14.94
CA GLY A 71 -2.66 -3.34 -14.06
C GLY A 71 -2.30 -1.85 -14.06
N ARG A 72 -3.10 -0.99 -14.71
CA ARG A 72 -2.81 0.44 -14.91
C ARG A 72 -3.51 1.33 -13.89
N THR A 73 -4.63 0.89 -13.32
CA THR A 73 -5.45 1.70 -12.42
C THR A 73 -5.41 1.14 -11.01
N LEU A 74 -5.45 1.99 -9.98
CA LEU A 74 -5.69 1.57 -8.61
C LEU A 74 -7.20 1.51 -8.38
N VAL A 75 -7.72 0.42 -7.82
CA VAL A 75 -9.17 0.14 -7.78
C VAL A 75 -9.72 -0.11 -6.38
N SER A 76 -8.90 -0.61 -5.45
CA SER A 76 -9.34 -0.81 -4.07
C SER A 76 -8.20 -0.68 -3.07
N LEU A 77 -8.54 -0.27 -1.84
CA LEU A 77 -7.59 -0.08 -0.76
C LEU A 77 -8.01 -0.87 0.50
N PRO A 78 -7.27 -1.94 0.86
CA PRO A 78 -7.61 -2.77 2.02
C PRO A 78 -6.99 -2.33 3.35
N ALA A 79 -5.99 -1.44 3.33
CA ALA A 79 -5.29 -0.98 4.53
C ALA A 79 -4.72 0.43 4.33
N LEU A 80 -4.56 1.18 5.41
CA LEU A 80 -3.79 2.42 5.46
C LEU A 80 -2.37 2.15 5.96
N TRP A 81 -1.47 3.08 5.72
CA TRP A 81 -0.09 2.99 6.19
C TRP A 81 0.53 4.34 6.51
N ALA A 82 1.67 4.29 7.19
CA ALA A 82 2.59 5.40 7.33
C ALA A 82 4.03 4.87 7.30
N ASN A 83 4.94 5.60 6.65
CA ASN A 83 6.37 5.33 6.72
C ASN A 83 7.02 6.28 7.73
N VAL A 84 7.62 5.75 8.78
CA VAL A 84 8.37 6.51 9.78
C VAL A 84 9.85 6.27 9.56
N ASP A 85 10.56 7.31 9.13
CA ASP A 85 11.95 7.22 8.69
C ASP A 85 12.97 7.44 9.83
N GLN A 86 12.56 7.08 11.06
CA GLN A 86 13.28 7.30 12.33
C GLN A 86 13.43 5.99 13.12
N ALA A 87 14.50 5.91 13.93
CA ALA A 87 14.81 4.73 14.74
C ALA A 87 13.82 4.52 15.90
N SER A 88 13.35 5.59 16.53
CA SER A 88 12.29 5.53 17.54
C SER A 88 10.93 5.65 16.87
N LEU A 89 9.98 4.83 17.31
CA LEU A 89 8.58 4.91 16.89
C LEU A 89 7.69 5.30 18.07
N HIS A 90 6.90 6.35 17.88
CA HIS A 90 5.81 6.71 18.78
C HIS A 90 4.49 6.64 18.03
N VAL A 91 3.54 5.86 18.56
CA VAL A 91 2.17 5.82 18.07
C VAL A 91 1.27 6.48 19.12
N PRO A 92 0.65 7.63 18.80
CA PRO A 92 -0.30 8.30 19.68
C PRO A 92 -1.43 7.36 20.12
N ARG A 93 -1.85 7.45 21.39
CA ARG A 93 -2.87 6.55 21.97
C ARG A 93 -4.27 6.84 21.43
N GLU A 94 -4.48 8.04 20.91
CA GLU A 94 -5.69 8.53 20.29
C GLU A 94 -5.96 7.82 18.96
N MET A 95 -4.91 7.35 18.28
CA MET A 95 -5.02 6.64 17.01
C MET A 95 -5.46 5.19 17.23
N PRO A 96 -6.21 4.60 16.29
CA PRO A 96 -6.38 3.16 16.26
C PRO A 96 -5.00 2.46 16.32
N PRO A 97 -4.84 1.43 17.16
CA PRO A 97 -3.56 0.73 17.26
C PRO A 97 -3.23 0.05 15.91
N PRO A 98 -1.97 0.08 15.47
CA PRO A 98 -1.58 -0.54 14.21
C PRO A 98 -1.82 -2.04 14.24
N THR A 99 -2.24 -2.57 13.09
CA THR A 99 -2.34 -4.01 12.81
C THR A 99 -0.95 -4.62 12.69
N ALA A 100 -0.02 -3.91 12.07
CA ALA A 100 1.36 -4.37 11.97
C ALA A 100 2.36 -3.21 12.02
N ILE A 101 3.54 -3.53 12.53
CA ILE A 101 4.72 -2.66 12.50
C ILE A 101 5.86 -3.47 11.91
N VAL A 102 6.46 -2.95 10.85
CA VAL A 102 7.59 -3.56 10.14
C VAL A 102 8.79 -2.65 10.28
N PHE A 103 9.89 -3.17 10.84
CA PHE A 103 11.18 -2.51 10.80
C PHE A 103 11.79 -2.64 9.41
N THR A 104 12.22 -1.53 8.83
CA THR A 104 12.65 -1.42 7.43
C THR A 104 14.17 -1.36 7.27
N GLY A 105 14.91 -1.46 8.36
CA GLY A 105 16.36 -1.28 8.42
C GLY A 105 16.79 0.13 8.82
N ARG A 106 15.93 1.14 8.67
CA ARG A 106 16.16 2.52 9.14
C ARG A 106 15.04 3.05 10.04
N GLY A 107 13.82 2.63 9.78
CA GLY A 107 12.65 3.04 10.53
C GLY A 107 11.53 2.02 10.42
N HIS A 108 10.29 2.47 10.36
CA HIS A 108 9.12 1.62 10.53
C HIS A 108 8.03 1.88 9.50
N HIS A 109 7.50 0.82 8.89
CA HIS A 109 6.18 0.90 8.24
C HIS A 109 5.11 0.50 9.24
N LEU A 110 4.08 1.32 9.34
CA LEU A 110 2.88 1.02 10.10
C LEU A 110 1.78 0.64 9.13
N TYR A 111 0.96 -0.34 9.52
CA TYR A 111 -0.18 -0.80 8.75
C TYR A 111 -1.43 -0.78 9.63
N TRP A 112 -2.52 -0.28 9.08
CA TRP A 112 -3.86 -0.37 9.66
C TRP A 112 -4.79 -1.07 8.68
N ALA A 113 -5.06 -2.35 8.92
CA ALA A 113 -6.01 -3.13 8.14
C ALA A 113 -7.42 -2.57 8.31
N LEU A 114 -8.13 -2.39 7.20
CA LEU A 114 -9.49 -1.92 7.23
C LEU A 114 -10.47 -3.08 7.48
N ARG A 115 -11.64 -2.77 8.06
CA ARG A 115 -12.72 -3.77 8.18
C ARG A 115 -13.28 -4.14 6.80
N ASN A 116 -13.42 -3.15 5.92
CA ASN A 116 -13.84 -3.29 4.54
C ASN A 116 -12.86 -2.51 3.65
N ALA A 117 -12.54 -3.05 2.48
CA ALA A 117 -11.74 -2.30 1.51
C ALA A 117 -12.51 -1.08 0.98
N VAL A 118 -11.79 0.00 0.72
CA VAL A 118 -12.35 1.23 0.12
C VAL A 118 -12.18 1.18 -1.40
N GLU A 119 -13.23 1.49 -2.16
CA GLU A 119 -13.14 1.66 -3.62
C GLU A 119 -12.36 2.94 -3.93
N ILE A 120 -11.40 2.85 -4.86
CA ILE A 120 -10.59 3.99 -5.28
C ILE A 120 -11.26 4.65 -6.49
N SER A 121 -11.72 5.88 -6.31
CA SER A 121 -12.28 6.77 -7.33
C SER A 121 -11.53 8.12 -7.33
N PRO A 122 -11.73 8.99 -8.33
CA PRO A 122 -11.16 10.35 -8.31
C PRO A 122 -11.51 11.16 -7.04
N GLU A 123 -12.66 10.92 -6.45
CA GLU A 123 -13.12 11.58 -5.22
C GLU A 123 -12.50 10.92 -3.99
N SER A 124 -12.57 9.59 -3.88
CA SER A 124 -12.07 8.89 -2.69
C SER A 124 -10.55 8.93 -2.58
N VAL A 125 -9.81 8.96 -3.70
CA VAL A 125 -8.34 9.04 -3.68
C VAL A 125 -7.87 10.31 -2.95
N ARG A 126 -8.53 11.45 -3.16
CA ARG A 126 -8.17 12.71 -2.47
C ARG A 126 -8.33 12.59 -0.96
N VAL A 127 -9.44 11.97 -0.51
CA VAL A 127 -9.72 11.75 0.91
C VAL A 127 -8.72 10.75 1.51
N ILE A 128 -8.41 9.67 0.79
CA ILE A 128 -7.43 8.66 1.20
C ILE A 128 -6.05 9.30 1.38
N GLU A 129 -5.53 10.01 0.38
CA GLU A 129 -4.19 10.62 0.46
C GLU A 129 -4.11 11.69 1.54
N ARG A 130 -5.19 12.46 1.73
CA ARG A 130 -5.28 13.41 2.85
C ARG A 130 -5.22 12.69 4.20
N THR A 131 -5.90 11.55 4.30
CA THR A 131 -5.86 10.69 5.49
C THR A 131 -4.44 10.15 5.71
N LEU A 132 -3.80 9.57 4.68
CA LEU A 132 -2.43 9.04 4.75
C LEU A 132 -1.42 10.13 5.17
N ARG A 133 -1.51 11.33 4.60
CA ARG A 133 -0.62 12.45 4.97
C ARG A 133 -0.80 12.85 6.42
N GLY A 134 -2.06 12.92 6.85
CA GLY A 134 -2.41 13.19 8.23
C GLY A 134 -1.85 12.13 9.19
N LEU A 135 -2.05 10.84 8.88
CA LEU A 135 -1.46 9.74 9.65
C LEU A 135 0.06 9.87 9.73
N ALA A 136 0.73 10.13 8.60
CA ALA A 136 2.17 10.35 8.58
C ALA A 136 2.58 11.50 9.50
N ARG A 137 1.91 12.65 9.48
CA ARG A 137 2.18 13.78 10.40
C ARG A 137 2.00 13.37 11.86
N TRP A 138 0.90 12.69 12.20
CA TRP A 138 0.60 12.26 13.57
C TRP A 138 1.65 11.31 14.15
N VAL A 139 2.22 10.43 13.32
CA VAL A 139 3.29 9.51 13.75
C VAL A 139 4.70 10.04 13.45
N GLN A 140 4.84 11.32 13.08
CA GLN A 140 6.11 11.96 12.69
C GLN A 140 6.86 11.20 11.57
N GLY A 141 6.08 10.60 10.67
CA GLY A 141 6.55 9.91 9.48
C GLY A 141 6.73 10.84 8.28
N ASP A 142 7.08 10.23 7.14
CA ASP A 142 7.37 10.89 5.89
C ASP A 142 6.09 11.06 5.04
N PRO A 143 5.55 12.30 4.94
CA PRO A 143 4.35 12.57 4.15
C PRO A 143 4.58 12.41 2.63
N SER A 144 5.82 12.34 2.14
CA SER A 144 6.09 12.09 0.72
C SER A 144 5.73 10.67 0.27
N THR A 145 5.54 9.75 1.23
CA THR A 145 5.10 8.36 1.00
C THR A 145 3.58 8.17 1.09
N ALA A 146 2.84 9.24 1.36
CA ALA A 146 1.40 9.24 1.61
C ALA A 146 0.58 9.41 0.31
N GLU A 147 0.87 8.58 -0.69
CA GLU A 147 0.15 8.50 -1.97
C GLU A 147 -0.41 7.10 -2.19
N VAL A 148 -1.57 6.93 -2.82
CA VAL A 148 -2.25 5.61 -2.84
C VAL A 148 -1.43 4.51 -3.53
N GLY A 149 -0.55 4.89 -4.46
CA GLY A 149 0.30 3.97 -5.24
C GLY A 149 1.64 3.59 -4.59
N HIS A 150 1.92 4.02 -3.36
CA HIS A 150 3.23 3.81 -2.74
C HIS A 150 3.55 2.32 -2.52
N LEU A 151 4.81 1.93 -2.72
CA LEU A 151 5.29 0.56 -2.51
C LEU A 151 6.10 0.46 -1.22
N LEU A 152 5.75 -0.49 -0.36
CA LEU A 152 6.39 -0.69 0.94
C LEU A 152 7.23 -1.96 0.95
N ARG A 153 8.37 -1.91 1.63
CA ARG A 153 9.28 -3.06 1.82
C ARG A 153 8.56 -4.26 2.44
N ILE A 154 8.96 -5.46 2.00
CA ILE A 154 8.37 -6.73 2.43
C ILE A 154 9.20 -7.35 3.57
N PRO A 155 8.59 -7.71 4.73
CA PRO A 155 9.27 -8.49 5.78
C PRO A 155 9.89 -9.79 5.26
N GLY A 156 11.09 -10.11 5.73
CA GLY A 156 11.89 -11.24 5.27
C GLY A 156 12.82 -10.92 4.11
N THR A 157 12.78 -9.69 3.57
CA THR A 157 13.70 -9.21 2.51
C THR A 157 14.81 -8.34 3.11
N LEU A 158 15.66 -7.77 2.26
CA LEU A 158 16.79 -6.93 2.67
C LEU A 158 16.57 -5.48 2.22
N ASN A 159 17.07 -4.54 3.02
CA ASN A 159 17.29 -3.15 2.66
C ASN A 159 18.79 -2.96 2.36
N ALA A 160 19.11 -2.89 1.08
CA ALA A 160 20.46 -2.78 0.52
C ALA A 160 20.99 -1.34 0.47
N LYS A 161 20.23 -0.35 0.95
CA LYS A 161 20.76 1.02 1.21
C LYS A 161 21.87 1.06 2.28
N HIS A 162 22.14 -0.05 2.95
CA HIS A 162 23.16 -0.18 3.99
C HIS A 162 24.21 -1.23 3.58
N GLN A 163 25.44 -1.09 4.11
CA GLN A 163 26.49 -2.11 4.03
C GLN A 163 26.95 -2.49 5.44
N PRO A 164 26.71 -3.74 5.88
CA PRO A 164 25.97 -4.80 5.20
C PRO A 164 24.45 -4.48 5.06
N PRO A 165 23.73 -5.09 4.11
CA PRO A 165 22.28 -4.94 3.99
C PRO A 165 21.55 -5.32 5.28
N VAL A 166 20.54 -4.55 5.66
CA VAL A 166 19.78 -4.77 6.91
C VAL A 166 18.49 -5.53 6.60
N SER A 167 18.15 -6.50 7.44
CA SER A 167 16.91 -7.27 7.26
C SER A 167 15.66 -6.43 7.57
N VAL A 168 14.66 -6.54 6.69
CA VAL A 168 13.32 -6.01 6.93
C VAL A 168 12.56 -7.03 7.77
N ALA A 169 12.12 -6.63 8.96
CA ALA A 169 11.57 -7.55 9.96
C ALA A 169 10.18 -7.13 10.44
N MET A 170 9.30 -8.11 10.66
CA MET A 170 8.04 -7.88 11.36
C MET A 170 8.35 -7.68 12.86
N ILE A 171 7.93 -6.54 13.42
CA ILE A 171 8.09 -6.23 14.85
C ILE A 171 6.82 -6.54 15.62
N LEU A 172 5.67 -6.21 15.03
CA LEU A 172 4.35 -6.44 15.60
C LEU A 172 3.42 -6.93 14.49
N LEU A 173 2.62 -7.95 14.77
CA LEU A 173 1.48 -8.32 13.94
C LEU A 173 0.32 -8.76 14.84
N GLU A 174 -0.80 -8.06 14.72
CA GLU A 174 -2.04 -8.29 15.45
C GLU A 174 -3.20 -8.37 14.44
N PRO A 175 -3.41 -9.52 13.78
CA PRO A 175 -4.30 -9.64 12.61
C PRO A 175 -5.77 -9.32 12.89
N SER A 176 -6.18 -9.37 14.15
CA SER A 176 -7.53 -9.04 14.63
C SER A 176 -7.78 -7.52 14.70
N ARG A 177 -6.73 -6.70 14.74
CA ARG A 177 -6.87 -5.23 14.75
C ARG A 177 -7.29 -4.74 13.37
N ARG A 178 -8.59 -4.53 13.22
CA ARG A 178 -9.20 -3.98 12.01
C ARG A 178 -10.12 -2.82 12.37
N ALA A 179 -9.94 -1.69 11.70
CA ALA A 179 -10.71 -0.48 11.93
C ALA A 179 -11.50 -0.08 10.67
N PRO A 180 -12.68 0.54 10.80
CA PRO A 180 -13.34 1.17 9.66
C PRO A 180 -12.51 2.36 9.15
N PHE A 181 -12.61 2.71 7.87
CA PHE A 181 -11.85 3.83 7.29
C PHE A 181 -12.18 5.15 7.98
N GLU A 182 -13.45 5.33 8.36
CA GLU A 182 -14.00 6.51 9.03
C GLU A 182 -13.30 6.81 10.35
N ALA A 183 -12.77 5.78 11.05
CA ALA A 183 -12.02 5.97 12.28
C ALA A 183 -10.72 6.76 12.07
N PHE A 184 -10.25 6.90 10.84
CA PHE A 184 -9.03 7.61 10.51
C PHE A 184 -9.25 9.05 10.02
N LEU A 185 -10.50 9.44 9.72
CA LEU A 185 -10.81 10.76 9.17
C LEU A 185 -10.45 11.91 10.12
N ALA A 186 -10.52 11.68 11.43
CA ALA A 186 -10.13 12.65 12.44
C ALA A 186 -8.62 12.97 12.44
N PHE A 187 -7.79 12.10 11.83
CA PHE A 187 -6.35 12.32 11.70
C PHE A 187 -5.96 12.87 10.34
N ALA A 188 -6.91 13.08 9.42
CA ALA A 188 -6.62 13.56 8.08
C ALA A 188 -5.97 14.95 8.12
N ASP A 189 -5.06 15.18 7.19
CA ASP A 189 -4.38 16.45 7.02
C ASP A 189 -5.40 17.59 6.80
N PRO A 190 -5.39 18.67 7.62
CA PRO A 190 -6.34 19.77 7.48
C PRO A 190 -6.09 20.62 6.23
N ASP A 191 -4.88 20.57 5.65
CA ASP A 191 -4.52 21.40 4.50
C ASP A 191 -4.99 20.76 3.19
N GLU A 192 -5.92 21.42 2.50
CA GLU A 192 -6.18 21.16 1.08
C GLU A 192 -5.07 21.77 0.22
N GLY A 193 -4.09 20.95 -0.13
CA GLY A 193 -3.21 21.18 -1.27
C GLY A 193 -2.02 22.12 -1.02
N SER A 194 -0.83 21.54 -0.98
CA SER A 194 0.30 22.17 -1.67
C SER A 194 0.46 21.49 -3.03
N ALA A 195 0.59 22.29 -4.08
CA ALA A 195 0.78 21.87 -5.47
C ALA A 195 2.01 20.97 -5.71
N GLU A 196 2.82 20.70 -4.68
CA GLU A 196 3.97 19.79 -4.72
C GLU A 196 3.59 18.30 -4.79
N CYS A 197 2.41 17.90 -4.31
CA CYS A 197 2.01 16.49 -4.34
C CYS A 197 1.58 16.02 -5.75
N GLU A 198 1.05 16.93 -6.57
CA GLU A 198 0.60 16.60 -7.93
C GLU A 198 1.77 16.38 -8.90
N SER A 199 2.91 17.07 -8.67
CA SER A 199 4.11 16.93 -9.50
C SER A 199 4.93 15.67 -9.20
N ARG A 200 4.67 14.99 -8.07
CA ARG A 200 5.36 13.76 -7.65
C ARG A 200 4.53 12.48 -7.85
N ARG A 201 3.27 12.59 -8.30
CA ARG A 201 2.44 11.43 -8.61
C ARG A 201 3.19 10.53 -9.58
N SER A 202 3.34 9.25 -9.20
CA SER A 202 3.94 8.26 -10.10
C SER A 202 3.18 8.28 -11.45
N PRO A 203 3.86 8.36 -12.61
CA PRO A 203 3.22 8.54 -13.93
C PRO A 203 2.23 7.44 -14.32
N ASP A 204 2.20 6.34 -13.56
CA ASP A 204 1.31 5.19 -13.71
C ASP A 204 -0.02 5.32 -12.93
N PHE A 205 -0.35 6.48 -12.37
CA PHE A 205 -1.63 6.70 -11.67
C PHE A 205 -2.71 7.19 -12.66
N GLN A 206 -3.71 6.35 -12.92
CA GLN A 206 -4.93 6.75 -13.63
C GLN A 206 -6.15 6.35 -12.78
N PRO A 207 -6.95 7.31 -12.26
CA PRO A 207 -8.15 7.00 -11.51
C PRO A 207 -9.24 6.48 -12.46
N SER A 208 -10.04 5.52 -11.99
CA SER A 208 -11.15 4.99 -12.78
C SER A 208 -12.25 6.03 -12.95
N VAL A 209 -12.45 6.53 -14.18
CA VAL A 209 -13.64 7.29 -14.53
C VAL A 209 -14.76 6.30 -14.83
N ARG A 210 -15.82 6.27 -14.01
CA ARG A 210 -17.07 5.60 -14.41
C ARG A 210 -17.62 6.37 -15.62
N ARG A 211 -17.62 5.76 -16.81
CA ARG A 211 -18.43 6.29 -17.92
C ARG A 211 -19.90 6.07 -17.56
N GLN A 212 -20.69 7.14 -17.55
CA GLN A 212 -22.15 6.99 -17.50
C GLN A 212 -22.61 6.26 -18.78
N PRO A 213 -23.62 5.37 -18.70
CA PRO A 213 -24.21 4.82 -19.90
C PRO A 213 -24.95 5.96 -20.60
N GLU A 214 -24.61 6.23 -21.86
CA GLU A 214 -25.34 7.21 -22.66
C GLU A 214 -26.78 6.71 -22.83
N GLU A 215 -27.74 7.54 -22.41
CA GLU A 215 -29.15 7.34 -22.69
C GLU A 215 -29.36 7.33 -24.20
N GLY A 216 -29.64 6.14 -24.74
CA GLY A 216 -29.96 5.95 -26.14
C GLY A 216 -31.22 6.73 -26.52
N ILE A 217 -31.01 7.80 -27.29
CA ILE A 217 -32.07 8.55 -27.97
C ILE A 217 -32.84 7.58 -28.88
N GLY A 218 -34.11 7.39 -28.56
CA GLY A 218 -35.05 6.63 -29.38
C GLY A 218 -35.14 7.20 -30.79
N ARG A 219 -34.97 6.33 -31.79
CA ARG A 219 -35.43 6.60 -33.15
C ARG A 219 -36.73 5.86 -33.38
N ALA A 220 -37.78 6.66 -33.53
CA ALA A 220 -39.06 6.25 -34.10
C ALA A 220 -38.84 5.67 -35.49
N ILE A 221 -39.47 4.53 -35.76
CA ILE A 221 -39.78 4.07 -37.11
C ILE A 221 -41.30 3.98 -37.16
N THR A 222 -41.89 4.83 -38.01
CA THR A 222 -43.30 4.77 -38.41
C THR A 222 -43.34 4.60 -39.92
N ALA A 223 -44.30 3.75 -40.33
CA ALA A 223 -44.68 3.33 -41.69
C ALA A 223 -43.77 2.30 -42.37
#